data_AF-A0A6A3M595-F1
#
_entry.id   AF-A0A6A3M595-F1
#
_cell.length_a   1.000
_cell.length_b   1.000
_cell.length_c   1.000
_cell.angle_alpha   90.00
_cell.angle_beta   90.00
_cell.angle_gamma   90.00
#
_symmetry.space_group_name_H-M   'P 1'
#
loop_
_entity.id
_entity.type
_entity.pdbx_description
1 polymer ?
#
loop_
_entity_poly.entity_id
_entity_poly.type
_entity_poly.pdbx_seq_one_letter_code
_entity_poly.pdbx_strand_id
1 'polypeptide(L)'
;MMNTSAAPSHKCLGECKGSGEGCFHSSKSIQQLLDNNQTWRDDLVKRDASLFDRLSEGQHPPYLWIGCSDSRVPAEEITGLDPGEMFCHRNVANLVVTNDINVLSVVQYAVESLKVKDIIVCGHYGCGGVKAAMENKHIGILDTWLRTVRDVHRKHKEELDALPTDEARYRRTVELNVKQQCLNIFKMNVVQHRLGRSDQPNIHGLVYDIHTGGLKELKVDYCGYFAKLVGTDSLHAYPDGEETMGLAHRRRNVILDLADGLEKEPGMIRTRYMARMLKRESDLFTPEEVDEAIEAIKAQMEDPNSSFMNIKDLIAYFAPMKPKATACTDHDSHSLHLLLENNRKWRDDVLLRDPTFFERTAKAQAPRYLWIGCSDSRVPAEEITGLSPGEMFVHRNVANLVVSNDINSLSVVQFSVEKLKVRDIIVCGHYGCGGVTAALKNAQIGLLDNWLRNIRDVCRTHKDELSQYKTDEERERRLVELNIQEQCLNIFKINMVQRRMGLYGSPRIHGMVYDIRSGILKELEVDYHGYIAKHMGVFRLHSFRDGKLPTTKPEFQRNMILNLVEDHEEEPGTVSVRYISRMLKREGELFSEEDVDTALKVVQAQSKTPESAFVEVKALITYFAGEESNA
;
A
#
# COMPACT_ATOMS: atom_id res chain seq x y z
N MET A 1 -15.77 33.55 -33.68
CA MET A 1 -14.88 32.93 -34.67
C MET A 1 -13.44 33.28 -34.33
N MET A 2 -12.76 32.46 -33.52
CA MET A 2 -11.29 32.44 -33.41
C MET A 2 -10.90 31.01 -33.01
N ASN A 3 -10.07 30.40 -33.85
CA ASN A 3 -9.60 29.02 -33.80
C ASN A 3 -8.71 28.76 -32.58
N THR A 4 -9.06 27.77 -31.76
CA THR A 4 -8.14 27.11 -30.83
C THR A 4 -7.49 25.93 -31.54
N SER A 5 -6.23 26.07 -31.92
CA SER A 5 -5.42 25.02 -32.54
C SER A 5 -5.12 23.92 -31.52
N ALA A 6 -5.67 22.72 -31.75
CA ALA A 6 -5.32 21.52 -31.02
C ALA A 6 -3.83 21.17 -31.23
N ALA A 7 -3.16 20.79 -30.14
CA ALA A 7 -1.80 20.26 -30.16
C ALA A 7 -1.72 18.98 -31.02
N PRO A 8 -0.60 18.71 -31.71
CA PRO A 8 -0.49 17.60 -32.64
C PRO A 8 -0.54 16.27 -31.88
N SER A 9 -1.61 15.50 -32.09
CA SER A 9 -1.68 14.10 -31.67
C SER A 9 -0.59 13.32 -32.41
N HIS A 10 0.40 12.79 -31.69
CA HIS A 10 1.28 11.76 -32.23
C HIS A 10 0.43 10.52 -32.53
N LYS A 11 0.02 10.37 -33.79
CA LYS A 11 -0.66 9.17 -34.28
C LYS A 11 0.35 8.03 -34.31
N CYS A 12 0.06 6.99 -33.55
CA CYS A 12 0.65 5.66 -33.70
C CYS A 12 0.56 5.22 -35.19
N LEU A 13 1.70 4.87 -35.79
CA LEU A 13 1.79 4.35 -37.16
C LEU A 13 1.50 2.83 -37.25
N GLY A 14 0.91 2.24 -36.20
CA GLY A 14 0.42 0.86 -36.22
C GLY A 14 -1.10 0.85 -36.12
N GLU A 15 -1.80 0.62 -37.23
CA GLU A 15 -3.23 0.34 -37.21
C GLU A 15 -3.50 -0.95 -36.42
N CYS A 16 -3.93 -0.83 -35.16
CA CYS A 16 -4.59 -1.93 -34.46
C CYS A 16 -5.99 -2.13 -35.06
N LYS A 17 -6.06 -2.87 -36.17
CA LYS A 17 -7.33 -3.37 -36.73
C LYS A 17 -7.85 -4.52 -35.87
N GLY A 18 -8.47 -4.20 -34.75
CA GLY A 18 -9.09 -5.19 -33.86
C GLY A 18 -9.93 -4.54 -32.78
N SER A 19 -11.13 -4.06 -33.14
CA SER A 19 -12.15 -3.56 -32.19
C SER A 19 -13.00 -4.67 -31.54
N GLY A 20 -12.56 -5.93 -31.64
CA GLY A 20 -13.22 -7.11 -31.07
C GLY A 20 -12.73 -7.48 -29.67
N GLU A 21 -13.53 -8.27 -28.95
CA GLU A 21 -13.35 -8.74 -27.55
C GLU A 21 -12.04 -9.51 -27.26
N GLY A 22 -11.14 -9.66 -28.24
CA GLY A 22 -9.89 -10.42 -28.14
C GLY A 22 -8.61 -9.59 -28.07
N CYS A 23 -8.66 -8.28 -27.78
CA CYS A 23 -7.45 -7.47 -27.62
C CYS A 23 -6.97 -7.43 -26.17
N PHE A 24 -5.65 -7.60 -26.00
CA PHE A 24 -4.90 -7.61 -24.73
C PHE A 24 -5.15 -6.38 -23.83
N HIS A 25 -5.55 -5.24 -24.43
CA HIS A 25 -6.04 -4.05 -23.73
C HIS A 25 -7.29 -3.49 -24.43
N SER A 26 -8.37 -4.26 -24.48
CA SER A 26 -9.67 -3.66 -24.85
C SER A 26 -10.14 -2.73 -23.73
N SER A 27 -10.32 -1.44 -24.03
CA SER A 27 -10.94 -0.43 -23.14
C SER A 27 -12.30 -0.87 -22.59
N LYS A 28 -12.98 -1.79 -23.29
CA LYS A 28 -14.23 -2.42 -22.84
C LYS A 28 -14.09 -3.16 -21.50
N SER A 29 -12.89 -3.60 -21.12
CA SER A 29 -12.68 -4.43 -19.93
C SER A 29 -12.92 -3.72 -18.60
N ILE A 30 -12.70 -2.40 -18.58
CA ILE A 30 -12.86 -1.51 -17.42
C ILE A 30 -13.87 -0.39 -17.67
N GLN A 31 -14.50 -0.34 -18.86
CA GLN A 31 -15.54 0.65 -19.19
C GLN A 31 -16.63 0.75 -18.12
N GLN A 32 -17.04 -0.40 -17.55
CA GLN A 32 -17.99 -0.43 -16.44
C GLN A 32 -17.56 0.45 -15.25
N LEU A 33 -16.27 0.51 -14.92
CA LEU A 33 -15.76 1.34 -13.81
C LEU A 33 -15.89 2.83 -14.13
N LEU A 34 -15.71 3.22 -15.39
CA LEU A 34 -15.87 4.61 -15.85
C LEU A 34 -17.35 5.00 -15.87
N ASP A 35 -18.22 4.10 -16.33
CA ASP A 35 -19.68 4.31 -16.34
C ASP A 35 -20.24 4.38 -14.91
N ASN A 36 -19.73 3.53 -14.02
CA ASN A 36 -20.03 3.59 -12.58
C ASN A 36 -19.54 4.89 -11.95
N ASN A 37 -18.32 5.34 -12.27
CA ASN A 37 -17.80 6.61 -11.79
C ASN A 37 -18.69 7.80 -12.18
N GLN A 38 -19.17 7.80 -13.42
CA GLN A 38 -20.12 8.80 -13.91
C GLN A 38 -21.41 8.80 -13.09
N THR A 39 -21.97 7.62 -12.84
CA THR A 39 -23.19 7.46 -12.03
C THR A 39 -22.97 7.89 -10.58
N TRP A 40 -21.89 7.44 -9.96
CA TRP A 40 -21.49 7.81 -8.59
C TRP A 40 -21.34 9.32 -8.46
N ARG A 41 -20.66 9.97 -9.40
CA ARG A 41 -20.48 11.42 -9.42
C ARG A 41 -21.82 12.15 -9.49
N ASP A 42 -22.68 11.76 -10.43
CA ASP A 42 -23.98 12.42 -10.63
C ASP A 42 -24.87 12.30 -9.40
N ASP A 43 -24.82 11.16 -8.69
CA ASP A 43 -25.55 10.98 -7.45
C ASP A 43 -24.94 11.73 -6.27
N LEU A 44 -23.61 11.85 -6.22
CA LEU A 44 -22.92 12.60 -5.17
C LEU A 44 -23.18 14.11 -5.30
N VAL A 45 -23.11 14.66 -6.51
CA VAL A 45 -23.42 16.09 -6.78
C VAL A 45 -24.88 16.42 -6.44
N LYS A 46 -25.82 15.50 -6.71
CA LYS A 46 -27.23 15.68 -6.32
C LYS A 46 -27.43 15.74 -4.80
N ARG A 47 -26.63 14.99 -4.04
CA ARG A 47 -26.70 14.96 -2.56
C ARG A 47 -26.01 16.18 -1.95
N ASP A 48 -24.83 16.53 -2.46
CA ASP A 48 -24.06 17.68 -2.02
C ASP A 48 -23.25 18.29 -3.17
N ALA A 49 -23.78 19.37 -3.73
CA ALA A 49 -23.15 20.08 -4.84
C ALA A 49 -21.82 20.75 -4.47
N SER A 50 -21.55 20.98 -3.18
CA SER A 50 -20.34 21.65 -2.69
C SER A 50 -19.25 20.70 -2.21
N LEU A 51 -19.50 19.38 -2.24
CA LEU A 51 -18.56 18.39 -1.72
C LEU A 51 -17.21 18.45 -2.44
N PHE A 52 -17.19 18.51 -3.78
CA PHE A 52 -15.93 18.56 -4.54
C PHE A 52 -15.13 19.83 -4.29
N ASP A 53 -15.81 20.95 -4.02
CA ASP A 53 -15.13 22.19 -3.63
C ASP A 53 -14.42 22.01 -2.29
N ARG A 54 -15.13 21.50 -1.27
CA ARG A 54 -14.54 21.20 0.05
C ARG A 54 -13.42 20.16 -0.04
N LEU A 55 -13.63 19.11 -0.83
CA LEU A 55 -12.62 18.09 -1.11
C LEU A 55 -11.40 18.66 -1.81
N SER A 56 -11.45 19.87 -2.39
CA SER A 56 -10.32 20.50 -3.08
C SER A 56 -9.54 21.51 -2.23
N GLU A 57 -10.10 21.99 -1.11
CA GLU A 57 -9.59 23.15 -0.34
C GLU A 57 -8.39 22.86 0.60
N GLY A 58 -8.00 21.61 0.83
CA GLY A 58 -6.79 21.27 1.59
C GLY A 58 -6.85 19.89 2.27
N GLN A 59 -5.73 19.46 2.89
CA GLN A 59 -5.60 18.17 3.57
C GLN A 59 -5.08 18.36 5.00
N HIS A 60 -5.96 18.18 5.98
CA HIS A 60 -5.59 17.98 7.38
C HIS A 60 -6.41 16.82 7.97
N PRO A 61 -6.32 15.61 7.40
CA PRO A 61 -7.05 14.47 7.94
C PRO A 61 -6.60 14.24 9.39
N PRO A 62 -7.52 14.16 10.38
CA PRO A 62 -7.15 13.88 11.76
C PRO A 62 -6.60 12.47 11.97
N TYR A 63 -6.87 11.54 11.05
CA TYR A 63 -6.54 10.12 11.19
C TYR A 63 -5.56 9.64 10.12
N LEU A 64 -4.54 8.87 10.53
CA LEU A 64 -3.83 7.91 9.68
C LEU A 64 -4.41 6.52 9.94
N TRP A 65 -4.86 5.84 8.88
CA TRP A 65 -5.34 4.47 8.95
C TRP A 65 -4.39 3.51 8.23
N ILE A 66 -3.86 2.54 8.98
CA ILE A 66 -3.05 1.44 8.45
C ILE A 66 -3.92 0.17 8.47
N GLY A 67 -4.42 -0.21 7.31
CA GLY A 67 -5.33 -1.33 7.11
C GLY A 67 -4.76 -2.46 6.25
N CYS A 68 -5.52 -3.56 6.16
CA CYS A 68 -5.16 -4.68 5.30
C CYS A 68 -5.69 -4.45 3.87
N SER A 69 -4.92 -4.84 2.86
CA SER A 69 -5.36 -4.80 1.45
C SER A 69 -6.56 -5.70 1.14
N ASP A 70 -6.81 -6.70 1.99
CA ASP A 70 -7.96 -7.63 1.95
C ASP A 70 -9.17 -7.10 2.74
N SER A 71 -9.16 -5.84 3.18
CA SER A 71 -10.29 -5.27 3.93
C SER A 71 -11.40 -4.94 2.95
N ARG A 72 -12.50 -5.70 3.01
CA ARG A 72 -13.60 -5.66 2.03
C ARG A 72 -14.43 -4.38 2.07
N VAL A 73 -14.37 -3.62 3.16
CA VAL A 73 -15.11 -2.35 3.31
C VAL A 73 -14.09 -1.20 3.46
N PRO A 74 -14.32 -0.04 2.80
CA PRO A 74 -13.54 1.17 3.00
C PRO A 74 -13.45 1.59 4.46
N ALA A 75 -12.34 2.21 4.85
CA ALA A 75 -12.14 2.56 6.26
C ALA A 75 -13.07 3.72 6.66
N GLU A 76 -13.21 4.68 5.75
CA GLU A 76 -14.08 5.85 5.83
C GLU A 76 -15.53 5.41 6.05
N GLU A 77 -16.00 4.43 5.27
CA GLU A 77 -17.34 3.86 5.41
C GLU A 77 -17.54 3.18 6.78
N ILE A 78 -16.61 2.30 7.23
CA ILE A 78 -16.73 1.60 8.52
C ILE A 78 -16.75 2.59 9.71
N THR A 79 -16.06 3.73 9.57
CA THR A 79 -15.91 4.75 10.62
C THR A 79 -16.88 5.91 10.48
N GLY A 80 -17.75 5.91 9.46
CA GLY A 80 -18.70 6.98 9.17
C GLY A 80 -18.04 8.35 8.97
N LEU A 81 -16.82 8.37 8.44
CA LEU A 81 -16.10 9.59 8.09
C LEU A 81 -16.37 9.98 6.63
N ASP A 82 -16.31 11.28 6.36
CA ASP A 82 -16.42 11.79 4.99
C ASP A 82 -15.13 11.52 4.19
N PRO A 83 -15.23 11.43 2.85
CA PRO A 83 -14.06 11.31 2.00
C PRO A 83 -13.03 12.42 2.28
N GLY A 84 -11.76 12.07 2.42
CA GLY A 84 -10.66 13.01 2.69
C GLY A 84 -10.40 13.30 4.17
N GLU A 85 -11.24 12.83 5.11
CA GLU A 85 -10.99 12.93 6.56
C GLU A 85 -9.98 11.90 7.09
N MET A 86 -9.52 10.99 6.24
CA MET A 86 -8.59 9.93 6.63
C MET A 86 -7.49 9.75 5.59
N PHE A 87 -6.25 9.66 6.08
CA PHE A 87 -5.09 9.31 5.29
C PHE A 87 -4.84 7.80 5.38
N CYS A 88 -4.93 7.08 4.27
CA CYS A 88 -5.03 5.61 4.29
C CYS A 88 -3.78 4.93 3.72
N HIS A 89 -3.22 3.98 4.46
CA HIS A 89 -2.22 3.02 3.99
C HIS A 89 -2.80 1.61 4.05
N ARG A 90 -2.57 0.82 2.99
CA ARG A 90 -3.08 -0.56 2.94
C ARG A 90 -2.02 -1.48 2.38
N ASN A 91 -1.69 -2.54 3.11
CA ASN A 91 -0.79 -3.60 2.66
C ASN A 91 -1.28 -4.98 3.14
N VAL A 92 -0.62 -6.06 2.71
CA VAL A 92 -1.02 -7.41 3.13
C VAL A 92 -0.83 -7.57 4.64
N ALA A 93 -1.91 -7.90 5.35
CA ALA A 93 -1.94 -8.10 6.80
C ALA A 93 -1.62 -6.87 7.67
N ASN A 94 -1.85 -5.65 7.15
CA ASN A 94 -1.78 -4.38 7.89
C ASN A 94 -0.47 -4.19 8.68
N LEU A 95 0.65 -4.55 8.05
CA LEU A 95 1.96 -4.66 8.68
C LEU A 95 2.70 -3.32 8.72
N VAL A 96 3.39 -3.09 9.82
CA VAL A 96 4.32 -1.99 10.03
C VAL A 96 5.69 -2.60 10.28
N VAL A 97 6.43 -2.80 9.19
CA VAL A 97 7.76 -3.43 9.23
C VAL A 97 8.82 -2.34 9.41
N THR A 98 9.75 -2.54 10.33
CA THR A 98 10.69 -1.49 10.79
C THR A 98 11.65 -0.99 9.72
N ASN A 99 11.90 -1.76 8.66
CA ASN A 99 12.76 -1.39 7.53
C ASN A 99 11.98 -1.23 6.22
N ASP A 100 10.64 -1.18 6.27
CA ASP A 100 9.81 -0.95 5.09
C ASP A 100 9.68 0.56 4.82
N ILE A 101 10.49 1.08 3.90
CA ILE A 101 10.47 2.50 3.53
C ILE A 101 9.09 2.96 3.04
N ASN A 102 8.25 2.05 2.52
CA ASN A 102 6.89 2.35 2.08
C ASN A 102 6.04 2.83 3.26
N VAL A 103 5.81 1.99 4.28
CA VAL A 103 5.04 2.39 5.48
C VAL A 103 5.75 3.47 6.30
N LEU A 104 7.09 3.46 6.36
CA LEU A 104 7.84 4.51 7.06
C LEU A 104 7.58 5.89 6.45
N SER A 105 7.55 5.99 5.11
CA SER A 105 7.26 7.24 4.41
C SER A 105 5.83 7.74 4.65
N VAL A 106 4.86 6.82 4.71
CA VAL A 106 3.45 7.13 5.04
C VAL A 106 3.36 7.71 6.45
N VAL A 107 3.90 7.01 7.46
CA VAL A 107 3.82 7.47 8.85
C VAL A 107 4.55 8.79 9.01
N GLN A 108 5.71 8.97 8.37
CA GLN A 108 6.42 10.24 8.42
C GLN A 108 5.60 11.38 7.81
N TYR A 109 5.02 11.17 6.63
CA TYR A 109 4.18 12.18 5.99
C TYR A 109 2.96 12.54 6.85
N ALA A 110 2.30 11.53 7.42
CA ALA A 110 1.16 11.73 8.29
C ALA A 110 1.51 12.54 9.55
N VAL A 111 2.62 12.22 10.22
CA VAL A 111 3.00 12.87 11.47
C VAL A 111 3.60 14.25 11.24
N GLU A 112 4.49 14.42 10.26
CA GLU A 112 5.25 15.67 10.09
C GLU A 112 4.59 16.67 9.13
N SER A 113 3.98 16.17 8.05
CA SER A 113 3.38 17.02 7.01
C SER A 113 1.90 17.27 7.28
N LEU A 114 1.13 16.21 7.56
CA LEU A 114 -0.31 16.31 7.80
C LEU A 114 -0.67 16.63 9.26
N LYS A 115 0.23 16.31 10.19
CA LYS A 115 0.04 16.45 11.64
C LYS A 115 -1.22 15.73 12.13
N VAL A 116 -1.38 14.47 11.71
CA VAL A 116 -2.50 13.62 12.16
C VAL A 116 -2.50 13.52 13.69
N LYS A 117 -3.70 13.50 14.27
CA LYS A 117 -3.89 13.38 15.73
C LYS A 117 -3.86 11.92 16.18
N ASP A 118 -4.34 11.03 15.33
CA ASP A 118 -4.56 9.63 15.68
C ASP A 118 -4.04 8.71 14.56
N ILE A 119 -3.25 7.71 14.95
CA ILE A 119 -2.76 6.66 14.08
C ILE A 119 -3.45 5.36 14.47
N ILE A 120 -4.20 4.78 13.54
CA ILE A 120 -5.01 3.59 13.75
C ILE A 120 -4.42 2.45 12.95
N VAL A 121 -4.06 1.35 13.62
CA VAL A 121 -3.79 0.08 12.97
C VAL A 121 -5.05 -0.77 13.06
N CYS A 122 -5.68 -1.06 11.93
CA CYS A 122 -6.86 -1.91 11.90
C CYS A 122 -6.56 -3.24 11.22
N GLY A 123 -6.64 -4.32 12.00
CA GLY A 123 -6.75 -5.67 11.47
C GLY A 123 -8.19 -6.05 11.18
N HIS A 124 -8.40 -7.23 10.62
CA HIS A 124 -9.73 -7.79 10.47
C HIS A 124 -9.74 -9.30 10.61
N TYR A 125 -10.82 -9.84 11.18
CA TYR A 125 -11.05 -11.28 11.11
C TYR A 125 -11.39 -11.67 9.67
N GLY A 126 -10.88 -12.82 9.22
CA GLY A 126 -10.96 -13.26 7.82
C GLY A 126 -9.79 -12.80 6.93
N CYS A 127 -8.82 -12.02 7.45
CA CYS A 127 -7.56 -11.67 6.77
C CYS A 127 -6.85 -12.87 6.13
N GLY A 128 -6.81 -12.89 4.80
CA GLY A 128 -6.11 -13.90 4.00
C GLY A 128 -4.59 -13.89 4.20
N GLY A 129 -3.99 -12.73 4.48
CA GLY A 129 -2.56 -12.60 4.75
C GLY A 129 -2.12 -13.30 6.04
N VAL A 130 -2.84 -13.07 7.15
CA VAL A 130 -2.59 -13.77 8.43
C VAL A 130 -2.83 -15.27 8.29
N LYS A 131 -3.90 -15.66 7.57
CA LYS A 131 -4.22 -17.06 7.32
C LYS A 131 -3.10 -17.75 6.52
N ALA A 132 -2.62 -17.12 5.46
CA ALA A 132 -1.49 -17.61 4.67
C ALA A 132 -0.19 -17.70 5.49
N ALA A 133 0.03 -16.79 6.45
CA ALA A 133 1.20 -16.84 7.33
C ALA A 133 1.17 -18.05 8.28
N MET A 134 -0.02 -18.45 8.73
CA MET A 134 -0.24 -19.61 9.60
C MET A 134 -0.17 -20.94 8.84
N GLU A 135 -0.30 -20.93 7.51
CA GLU A 135 -0.07 -22.11 6.68
C GLU A 135 1.44 -22.34 6.45
N ASN A 136 1.90 -23.57 6.64
CA ASN A 136 3.29 -23.96 6.38
C ASN A 136 3.52 -24.27 4.89
N LYS A 137 3.21 -23.31 4.01
CA LYS A 137 3.40 -23.42 2.56
C LYS A 137 4.39 -22.36 2.08
N HIS A 138 5.24 -22.72 1.14
CA HIS A 138 6.13 -21.77 0.48
C HIS A 138 5.34 -20.93 -0.55
N ILE A 139 5.45 -19.60 -0.46
CA ILE A 139 4.72 -18.62 -1.27
C ILE A 139 5.66 -17.53 -1.83
N GLY A 140 6.94 -17.83 -2.07
CA GLY A 140 7.85 -16.91 -2.76
C GLY A 140 8.15 -15.62 -1.97
N ILE A 141 8.12 -14.44 -2.59
CA ILE A 141 8.50 -13.17 -1.93
C ILE A 141 7.55 -12.80 -0.77
N LEU A 142 6.29 -13.20 -0.88
CA LEU A 142 5.29 -13.06 0.16
C LEU A 142 5.71 -13.77 1.46
N ASP A 143 6.50 -14.85 1.41
CA ASP A 143 6.99 -15.49 2.64
C ASP A 143 7.93 -14.60 3.44
N THR A 144 8.75 -13.80 2.76
CA THR A 144 9.61 -12.81 3.41
C THR A 144 8.76 -11.77 4.13
N TRP A 145 7.69 -11.30 3.48
CA TRP A 145 6.75 -10.36 4.06
C TRP A 145 5.99 -10.94 5.27
N LEU A 146 5.35 -12.10 5.09
CA LEU A 146 4.54 -12.78 6.10
C LEU A 146 5.36 -13.40 7.24
N ARG A 147 6.69 -13.47 7.11
CA ARG A 147 7.59 -13.82 8.23
C ARG A 147 7.34 -12.92 9.44
N THR A 148 7.02 -11.65 9.22
CA THR A 148 6.70 -10.71 10.30
C THR A 148 5.49 -11.17 11.13
N VAL A 149 4.44 -11.67 10.50
CA VAL A 149 3.29 -12.30 11.19
C VAL A 149 3.70 -13.58 11.90
N ARG A 150 4.54 -14.41 11.26
CA ARG A 150 5.06 -15.65 11.86
C ARG A 150 5.93 -15.39 13.09
N ASP A 151 6.64 -14.27 13.12
CA ASP A 151 7.43 -13.84 14.28
C ASP A 151 6.53 -13.43 15.45
N VAL A 152 5.41 -12.74 15.18
CA VAL A 152 4.38 -12.48 16.21
C VAL A 152 3.82 -13.80 16.74
N HIS A 153 3.44 -14.71 15.83
CA HIS A 153 2.91 -16.01 16.21
C HIS A 153 3.90 -16.80 17.08
N ARG A 154 5.18 -16.86 16.67
CA ARG A 154 6.25 -17.55 17.41
C ARG A 154 6.51 -16.93 18.79
N LYS A 155 6.51 -15.60 18.90
CA LYS A 155 6.68 -14.88 20.18
C LYS A 155 5.56 -15.18 21.18
N HIS A 156 4.36 -15.44 20.69
CA HIS A 156 3.17 -15.72 21.50
C HIS A 156 2.77 -17.21 21.45
N LYS A 157 3.70 -18.11 21.12
CA LYS A 157 3.40 -19.53 20.89
C LYS A 157 2.69 -20.18 22.08
N GLU A 158 3.16 -19.94 23.31
CA GLU A 158 2.56 -20.53 24.52
C GLU A 158 1.09 -20.10 24.71
N GLU A 159 0.82 -18.80 24.53
CA GLU A 159 -0.53 -18.23 24.61
C GLU A 159 -1.45 -18.79 23.51
N LEU A 160 -0.92 -18.96 22.30
CA LEU A 160 -1.66 -19.47 21.15
C LEU A 160 -1.90 -20.98 21.25
N ASP A 161 -0.92 -21.76 21.69
CA ASP A 161 -1.03 -23.22 21.85
C ASP A 161 -2.06 -23.59 22.95
N ALA A 162 -2.29 -22.71 23.92
CA ALA A 162 -3.30 -22.88 24.97
C ALA A 162 -4.76 -22.71 24.48
N LEU A 163 -4.98 -22.15 23.28
CA LEU A 163 -6.31 -21.96 22.73
C LEU A 163 -6.85 -23.26 22.10
N PRO A 164 -8.13 -23.59 22.30
CA PRO A 164 -8.67 -24.92 22.00
C PRO A 164 -8.90 -25.21 20.51
N THR A 165 -9.02 -24.18 19.66
CA THR A 165 -9.41 -24.33 18.26
C THR A 165 -8.51 -23.52 17.31
N ASP A 166 -8.36 -23.97 16.07
CA ASP A 166 -7.63 -23.23 15.03
C ASP A 166 -8.21 -21.84 14.79
N GLU A 167 -9.54 -21.71 14.82
CA GLU A 167 -10.21 -20.42 14.67
C GLU A 167 -9.89 -19.48 15.84
N ALA A 168 -9.87 -19.97 17.08
CA ALA A 168 -9.47 -19.17 18.24
C ALA A 168 -8.01 -18.71 18.12
N ARG A 169 -7.11 -19.63 17.72
CA ARG A 169 -5.68 -19.33 17.45
C ARG A 169 -5.52 -18.28 16.35
N TYR A 170 -6.29 -18.41 15.28
CA TYR A 170 -6.29 -17.48 14.16
C TYR A 170 -6.75 -16.08 14.58
N ARG A 171 -7.94 -15.98 15.19
CA ARG A 171 -8.47 -14.70 15.69
C ARG A 171 -7.51 -14.04 16.68
N ARG A 172 -6.90 -14.82 17.57
CA ARG A 172 -5.90 -14.28 18.50
C ARG A 172 -4.61 -13.84 17.80
N THR A 173 -4.17 -14.55 16.76
CA THR A 173 -3.01 -14.14 15.95
C THR A 173 -3.27 -12.81 15.23
N VAL A 174 -4.50 -12.59 14.72
CA VAL A 174 -4.91 -11.29 14.16
C VAL A 174 -4.79 -10.17 15.20
N GLU A 175 -5.34 -10.38 16.41
CA GLU A 175 -5.28 -9.38 17.48
C GLU A 175 -3.84 -9.08 17.91
N LEU A 176 -3.02 -10.11 18.11
CA LEU A 176 -1.62 -9.96 18.48
C LEU A 176 -0.80 -9.28 17.38
N ASN A 177 -1.10 -9.55 16.11
CA ASN A 177 -0.47 -8.87 14.98
C ASN A 177 -0.74 -7.37 15.07
N VAL A 178 -2.00 -6.95 15.23
CA VAL A 178 -2.36 -5.52 15.37
C VAL A 178 -1.60 -4.89 16.53
N LYS A 179 -1.62 -5.51 17.73
CA LYS A 179 -0.87 -5.00 18.89
C LYS A 179 0.62 -4.85 18.61
N GLN A 180 1.23 -5.82 17.92
CA GLN A 180 2.65 -5.75 17.58
C GLN A 180 2.95 -4.63 16.57
N GLN A 181 2.05 -4.38 15.61
CA GLN A 181 2.21 -3.28 14.66
C GLN A 181 2.03 -1.91 15.33
N CYS A 182 1.08 -1.78 16.26
CA CYS A 182 0.95 -0.59 17.10
C CYS A 182 2.25 -0.31 17.87
N LEU A 183 2.87 -1.34 18.46
CA LEU A 183 4.18 -1.21 19.11
C LEU A 183 5.30 -0.85 18.12
N ASN A 184 5.23 -1.32 16.87
CA ASN A 184 6.23 -0.97 15.86
C ASN A 184 6.14 0.51 15.48
N ILE A 185 4.93 1.05 15.24
CA ILE A 185 4.69 2.49 15.03
C ILE A 185 5.23 3.27 16.22
N PHE A 186 4.85 2.82 17.41
CA PHE A 186 5.25 3.47 18.64
C PHE A 186 6.77 3.62 18.74
N LYS A 187 7.56 2.61 18.33
CA LYS A 187 9.04 2.65 18.30
C LYS A 187 9.65 3.52 17.20
N MET A 188 8.88 3.98 16.21
CA MET A 188 9.43 4.72 15.08
C MET A 188 9.99 6.06 15.54
N ASN A 189 11.14 6.44 14.98
CA ASN A 189 11.82 7.70 15.34
C ASN A 189 10.89 8.92 15.22
N VAL A 190 10.14 8.97 14.11
CA VAL A 190 9.18 10.06 13.88
C VAL A 190 8.09 10.15 14.94
N VAL A 191 7.69 9.04 15.57
CA VAL A 191 6.72 9.06 16.68
C VAL A 191 7.42 9.38 18.00
N GLN A 192 8.57 8.75 18.24
CA GLN A 192 9.37 8.94 19.46
C GLN A 192 9.74 10.41 19.69
N HIS A 193 10.10 11.14 18.64
CA HIS A 193 10.39 12.58 18.70
C HIS A 193 9.18 13.44 19.04
N ARG A 194 7.94 12.95 18.83
CA ARG A 194 6.71 13.66 19.18
C ARG A 194 6.15 13.29 20.54
N LEU A 195 6.73 12.30 21.22
CA LEU A 195 6.25 11.93 22.54
C LEU A 195 6.37 13.12 23.49
N GLY A 196 5.27 13.37 24.20
CA GLY A 196 5.03 14.47 25.13
C GLY A 196 4.92 15.86 24.50
N ARG A 197 5.09 16.01 23.18
CA ARG A 197 4.81 17.28 22.52
C ARG A 197 3.30 17.48 22.38
N SER A 198 2.85 18.71 22.19
CA SER A 198 1.43 19.01 21.92
C SER A 198 0.95 18.42 20.59
N ASP A 199 1.88 18.08 19.69
CA ASP A 199 1.66 17.40 18.42
C ASP A 199 1.93 15.89 18.47
N GLN A 200 1.90 15.27 19.67
CA GLN A 200 1.99 13.81 19.81
C GLN A 200 0.77 13.12 19.17
N PRO A 201 0.97 12.19 18.21
CA PRO A 201 -0.13 11.36 17.75
C PRO A 201 -0.48 10.26 18.77
N ASN A 202 -1.77 10.01 18.96
CA ASN A 202 -2.25 8.81 19.66
C ASN A 202 -2.14 7.59 18.75
N ILE A 203 -1.92 6.40 19.33
CA ILE A 203 -1.84 5.15 18.54
C ILE A 203 -2.89 4.18 19.06
N HIS A 204 -3.73 3.70 18.15
CA HIS A 204 -4.87 2.84 18.46
C HIS A 204 -4.79 1.53 17.66
N GLY A 205 -5.10 0.42 18.33
CA GLY A 205 -5.25 -0.88 17.70
C GLY A 205 -6.72 -1.25 17.57
N LEU A 206 -7.20 -1.50 16.35
CA LEU A 206 -8.58 -1.92 16.08
C LEU A 206 -8.61 -3.27 15.36
N VAL A 207 -9.71 -4.01 15.55
CA VAL A 207 -10.05 -5.17 14.73
C VAL A 207 -11.48 -5.03 14.24
N TYR A 208 -11.64 -5.11 12.92
CA TYR A 208 -12.94 -5.18 12.25
C TYR A 208 -13.42 -6.62 12.15
N ASP A 209 -14.65 -6.89 12.58
CA ASP A 209 -15.30 -8.18 12.39
C ASP A 209 -16.27 -8.11 11.19
N ILE A 210 -15.84 -8.67 10.07
CA ILE A 210 -16.61 -8.69 8.82
C ILE A 210 -17.98 -9.38 8.93
N HIS A 211 -18.17 -10.28 9.89
CA HIS A 211 -19.44 -10.96 10.10
C HIS A 211 -20.47 -10.09 10.82
N THR A 212 -20.02 -9.04 11.50
CA THR A 212 -20.88 -8.18 12.32
C THR A 212 -20.83 -6.71 11.93
N GLY A 213 -19.83 -6.28 11.16
CA GLY A 213 -19.54 -4.87 10.91
C GLY A 213 -18.92 -4.11 12.07
N GLY A 214 -18.70 -4.77 13.22
CA GLY A 214 -18.24 -4.10 14.43
C GLY A 214 -16.73 -3.85 14.47
N LEU A 215 -16.34 -2.67 14.95
CA LEU A 215 -14.98 -2.35 15.36
C LEU A 215 -14.77 -2.68 16.84
N LYS A 216 -13.70 -3.42 17.12
CA LYS A 216 -13.22 -3.76 18.46
C LYS A 216 -11.90 -3.06 18.73
N GLU A 217 -11.85 -2.25 19.78
CA GLU A 217 -10.59 -1.70 20.29
C GLU A 217 -9.76 -2.77 20.99
N LEU A 218 -8.45 -2.78 20.71
CA LEU A 218 -7.45 -3.58 21.40
C LEU A 218 -6.64 -2.69 22.33
N LYS A 219 -6.66 -2.99 23.63
CA LYS A 219 -5.75 -2.35 24.59
C LYS A 219 -4.32 -2.80 24.34
N VAL A 220 -3.45 -1.85 24.00
CA VAL A 220 -2.02 -2.01 23.77
C VAL A 220 -1.29 -1.44 24.99
N ASP A 221 -0.47 -2.26 25.63
CA ASP A 221 0.29 -1.87 26.83
C ASP A 221 1.61 -1.19 26.42
N TYR A 222 1.53 0.10 26.06
CA TYR A 222 2.71 0.89 25.69
C TYR A 222 3.62 1.12 26.91
N CYS A 223 3.02 1.44 28.06
CA CYS A 223 3.73 1.69 29.31
C CYS A 223 4.52 0.46 29.78
N GLY A 224 3.89 -0.71 29.79
CA GLY A 224 4.54 -1.97 30.16
C GLY A 224 5.54 -2.47 29.13
N TYR A 225 5.37 -2.14 27.84
CA TYR A 225 6.42 -2.36 26.85
C TYR A 225 7.71 -1.60 27.22
N PHE A 226 7.59 -0.33 27.63
CA PHE A 226 8.74 0.46 28.06
C PHE A 226 9.34 0.03 29.38
N ALA A 227 8.52 -0.28 30.39
CA ALA A 227 9.02 -0.71 31.69
C ALA A 227 9.98 -1.91 31.57
N LYS A 228 9.77 -2.78 30.58
CA LYS A 228 10.64 -3.93 30.27
C LYS A 228 11.99 -3.52 29.66
N LEU A 229 12.08 -2.39 28.96
CA LEU A 229 13.32 -1.92 28.31
C LEU A 229 14.30 -1.25 29.29
N VAL A 230 13.78 -0.61 30.34
CA VAL A 230 14.59 0.09 31.36
C VAL A 230 15.50 -0.88 32.15
N GLY A 231 15.25 -2.20 32.08
CA GLY A 231 15.96 -3.21 32.86
C GLY A 231 17.26 -3.79 32.27
N THR A 232 17.56 -3.64 30.96
CA THR A 232 18.69 -4.38 30.35
C THR A 232 19.55 -3.66 29.31
N ASP A 233 19.12 -2.53 28.71
CA ASP A 233 19.95 -1.78 27.75
C ASP A 233 19.68 -0.27 27.82
N SER A 234 20.67 0.49 28.27
CA SER A 234 20.53 1.92 28.65
C SER A 234 20.62 2.93 27.49
N LEU A 235 20.24 2.56 26.26
CA LEU A 235 20.25 3.50 25.13
C LEU A 235 18.97 4.34 25.02
N HIS A 236 17.87 3.95 25.68
CA HIS A 236 16.55 4.60 25.54
C HIS A 236 15.80 4.81 26.89
N ALA A 237 16.50 4.78 28.02
CA ALA A 237 15.86 4.91 29.33
C ALA A 237 15.26 6.32 29.57
N TYR A 238 14.03 6.35 30.10
CA TYR A 238 13.32 7.55 30.54
C TYR A 238 14.03 8.27 31.69
N PRO A 239 14.08 9.61 31.70
CA PRO A 239 14.67 10.34 32.82
C PRO A 239 13.76 10.47 34.07
N ASP A 240 12.42 10.45 33.96
CA ASP A 240 11.62 11.23 34.94
C ASP A 240 10.52 10.53 35.76
N GLY A 241 10.15 9.27 35.51
CA GLY A 241 9.23 8.54 36.40
C GLY A 241 7.82 9.14 36.62
N GLU A 242 7.36 10.05 35.75
CA GLU A 242 6.01 10.64 35.83
C GLU A 242 4.92 9.78 35.16
N GLU A 243 3.67 9.95 35.61
CA GLU A 243 2.46 9.26 35.10
C GLU A 243 2.08 9.66 33.67
N THR A 244 2.72 10.69 33.13
CA THR A 244 2.72 11.06 31.72
C THR A 244 4.17 11.31 31.32
N MET A 245 4.46 11.60 30.05
CA MET A 245 5.75 12.20 29.74
C MET A 245 5.92 13.51 30.51
N GLY A 246 6.67 13.45 31.60
CA GLY A 246 6.85 14.58 32.49
C GLY A 246 7.50 15.76 31.80
N LEU A 247 7.35 16.94 32.41
CA LEU A 247 7.86 18.20 31.86
C LEU A 247 9.35 18.09 31.46
N ALA A 248 10.14 17.39 32.25
CA ALA A 248 11.56 17.15 32.00
C ALA A 248 11.82 16.37 30.69
N HIS A 249 11.09 15.28 30.41
CA HIS A 249 11.28 14.53 29.18
C HIS A 249 10.84 15.31 27.93
N ARG A 250 9.75 16.08 28.05
CA ARG A 250 9.29 16.99 26.99
C ARG A 250 10.33 18.05 26.67
N ARG A 251 10.90 18.66 27.72
CA ARG A 251 12.02 19.60 27.59
C ARG A 251 13.22 18.95 26.92
N ARG A 252 13.62 17.74 27.32
CA ARG A 252 14.73 16.99 26.70
C ARG A 252 14.55 16.79 25.19
N ASN A 253 13.38 16.30 24.77
CA ASN A 253 13.14 16.02 23.34
C ASN A 253 13.18 17.32 22.52
N VAL A 254 12.57 18.39 23.03
CA VAL A 254 12.61 19.69 22.36
C VAL A 254 14.02 20.27 22.30
N ILE A 255 14.83 20.12 23.37
CA ILE A 255 16.24 20.53 23.35
C ILE A 255 17.02 19.77 22.27
N LEU A 256 16.80 18.46 22.14
CA LEU A 256 17.44 17.62 21.11
C LEU A 256 16.98 18.02 19.70
N ASP A 257 15.68 18.20 19.48
CA ASP A 257 15.11 18.62 18.19
C ASP A 257 15.65 20.00 17.76
N LEU A 258 15.67 20.97 18.69
CA LEU A 258 16.16 22.32 18.40
C LEU A 258 17.67 22.33 18.14
N ALA A 259 18.42 21.44 18.77
CA ALA A 259 19.85 21.33 18.55
C ALA A 259 20.20 20.67 17.21
N ASP A 260 19.31 19.82 16.69
CA ASP A 260 19.53 19.14 15.43
C ASP A 260 19.75 20.15 14.29
N GLY A 261 20.88 20.02 13.59
CA GLY A 261 21.32 20.97 12.57
C GLY A 261 21.98 22.27 13.08
N LEU A 262 22.08 22.50 14.41
CA LEU A 262 22.81 23.64 15.01
C LEU A 262 24.16 23.28 15.60
N GLU A 263 24.44 21.98 15.73
CA GLU A 263 25.68 21.48 16.31
C GLU A 263 26.88 21.85 15.43
N LYS A 264 27.87 22.52 16.02
CA LYS A 264 29.16 22.77 15.33
C LYS A 264 29.99 21.48 15.30
N GLU A 265 29.94 20.76 16.40
CA GLU A 265 30.57 19.46 16.66
C GLU A 265 29.58 18.65 17.52
N PRO A 266 29.63 17.30 17.55
CA PRO A 266 28.62 16.48 18.23
C PRO A 266 28.34 16.94 19.66
N GLY A 267 27.10 17.36 19.91
CA GLY A 267 26.63 17.85 21.20
C GLY A 267 27.07 19.26 21.60
N MET A 268 27.68 20.05 20.71
CA MET A 268 28.16 21.40 21.00
C MET A 268 27.42 22.47 20.18
N ILE A 269 26.69 23.36 20.86
CA ILE A 269 25.73 24.29 20.26
C ILE A 269 26.05 25.75 20.59
N ARG A 270 25.67 26.69 19.71
CA ARG A 270 25.80 28.14 20.00
C ARG A 270 24.76 28.57 21.04
N THR A 271 25.23 28.97 22.22
CA THR A 271 24.39 29.32 23.38
C THR A 271 23.32 30.37 23.05
N ARG A 272 23.69 31.48 22.38
CA ARG A 272 22.73 32.55 22.04
C ARG A 272 21.59 32.10 21.12
N TYR A 273 21.87 31.15 20.22
CA TYR A 273 20.88 30.69 19.26
C TYR A 273 19.91 29.71 19.93
N MET A 274 20.45 28.74 20.68
CA MET A 274 19.64 27.81 21.47
C MET A 274 18.74 28.54 22.47
N ALA A 275 19.27 29.51 23.21
CA ALA A 275 18.49 30.35 24.12
C ALA A 275 17.26 30.96 23.44
N ARG A 276 17.45 31.51 22.23
CA ARG A 276 16.37 32.15 21.47
C ARG A 276 15.32 31.15 21.01
N MET A 277 15.73 29.93 20.65
CA MET A 277 14.79 28.89 20.23
C MET A 277 13.99 28.33 21.40
N LEU A 278 14.64 28.03 22.53
CA LEU A 278 13.94 27.56 23.73
C LEU A 278 12.89 28.57 24.21
N LYS A 279 13.21 29.86 24.16
CA LYS A 279 12.25 30.95 24.48
C LYS A 279 11.05 31.04 23.54
N ARG A 280 11.11 30.43 22.34
CA ARG A 280 9.97 30.36 21.42
C ARG A 280 9.05 29.18 21.71
N GLU A 281 9.54 28.17 22.42
CA GLU A 281 8.78 27.00 22.86
C GLU A 281 8.13 27.30 24.22
N SER A 282 7.25 28.31 24.24
CA SER A 282 6.66 28.87 25.47
C SER A 282 5.84 27.86 26.27
N ASP A 283 5.39 26.78 25.62
CA ASP A 283 4.64 25.69 26.24
C ASP A 283 5.52 24.84 27.18
N LEU A 284 6.85 24.92 27.05
CA LEU A 284 7.80 24.11 27.81
C LEU A 284 8.83 24.93 28.59
N PHE A 285 9.18 26.13 28.12
CA PHE A 285 10.22 26.97 28.73
C PHE A 285 9.76 28.41 28.91
N THR A 286 9.90 28.95 30.12
CA THR A 286 9.73 30.39 30.34
C THR A 286 11.03 31.14 29.99
N PRO A 287 10.96 32.38 29.49
CA PRO A 287 12.16 33.16 29.18
C PRO A 287 13.14 33.30 30.34
N GLU A 288 12.62 33.43 31.55
CA GLU A 288 13.37 33.56 32.79
C GLU A 288 14.11 32.26 33.13
N GLU A 289 13.44 31.11 33.04
CA GLU A 289 14.07 29.79 33.26
C GLU A 289 15.20 29.53 32.26
N VAL A 290 15.04 29.94 31.00
CA VAL A 290 16.09 29.77 29.98
C VAL A 290 17.32 30.61 30.29
N ASP A 291 17.12 31.86 30.73
CA ASP A 291 18.23 32.72 31.11
C ASP A 291 18.96 32.19 32.36
N GLU A 292 18.20 31.74 33.37
CA GLU A 292 18.77 31.13 34.58
C GLU A 292 19.56 29.85 34.27
N ALA A 293 19.04 28.98 33.41
CA ALA A 293 19.72 27.76 32.99
C ALA A 293 21.05 28.06 32.29
N ILE A 294 21.06 29.05 31.40
CA ILE A 294 22.27 29.41 30.66
C ILE A 294 23.33 29.99 31.59
N GLU A 295 22.96 30.87 32.51
CA GLU A 295 23.88 31.40 33.51
C GLU A 295 24.42 30.29 34.42
N ALA A 296 23.55 29.39 34.89
CA ALA A 296 23.95 28.26 35.73
C ALA A 296 24.92 27.31 35.03
N ILE A 297 24.67 26.98 33.76
CA ILE A 297 25.56 26.10 32.98
C ILE A 297 26.90 26.79 32.70
N LYS A 298 26.88 28.07 32.29
CA LYS A 298 28.11 28.83 32.04
C LYS A 298 29.00 28.96 33.27
N ALA A 299 28.40 29.09 34.46
CA ALA A 299 29.13 29.15 35.71
C ALA A 299 29.90 27.85 36.04
N GLN A 300 29.49 26.72 35.45
CA GLN A 300 30.11 25.39 35.65
C GLN A 300 31.09 25.02 34.53
N MET A 301 31.20 25.82 33.47
CA MET A 301 32.10 25.57 32.35
C MET A 301 33.53 26.03 32.66
N GLU A 302 34.52 25.34 32.06
CA GLU A 302 35.94 25.74 32.15
C GLU A 302 36.19 27.14 31.54
N ASP A 303 35.44 27.51 30.50
CA ASP A 303 35.44 28.85 29.89
C ASP A 303 34.01 29.44 29.85
N PRO A 304 33.62 30.26 30.85
CA PRO A 304 32.31 30.91 30.91
C PRO A 304 32.02 31.91 29.77
N ASN A 305 33.06 32.40 29.10
CA ASN A 305 32.95 33.35 27.99
C ASN A 305 32.76 32.67 26.63
N SER A 306 32.83 31.33 26.59
CA SER A 306 32.56 30.56 25.38
C SER A 306 31.19 30.90 24.80
N SER A 307 31.15 31.05 23.47
CA SER A 307 29.88 31.20 22.73
C SER A 307 29.14 29.88 22.51
N PHE A 308 29.73 28.77 22.96
CA PHE A 308 29.24 27.41 22.78
C PHE A 308 29.09 26.70 24.11
N MET A 309 28.08 25.85 24.22
CA MET A 309 27.83 25.00 25.39
C MET A 309 27.52 23.57 24.96
N ASN A 310 27.68 22.61 25.88
CA ASN A 310 27.31 21.24 25.61
C ASN A 310 25.79 21.06 25.79
N ILE A 311 25.15 20.39 24.85
CA ILE A 311 23.72 20.07 24.90
C ILE A 311 23.38 19.21 26.12
N LYS A 312 24.32 18.34 26.56
CA LYS A 312 24.11 17.47 27.71
C LYS A 312 23.93 18.25 29.00
N ASP A 313 24.60 19.39 29.16
CA ASP A 313 24.47 20.24 30.34
C ASP A 313 23.08 20.88 30.39
N LEU A 314 22.56 21.24 29.22
CA LEU A 314 21.23 21.82 29.06
C LEU A 314 20.13 20.78 29.30
N ILE A 315 20.32 19.55 28.82
CA ILE A 315 19.46 18.41 29.14
C ILE A 315 19.54 18.08 30.63
N ALA A 316 20.73 18.08 31.24
CA ALA A 316 20.89 17.78 32.66
C ALA A 316 20.19 18.83 33.55
N TYR A 317 20.21 20.10 33.15
CA TYR A 317 19.53 21.17 33.88
C TYR A 317 18.00 21.05 33.79
N PHE A 318 17.47 20.89 32.56
CA PHE A 318 16.03 20.89 32.33
C PHE A 318 15.35 19.52 32.51
N ALA A 319 16.12 18.43 32.50
CA ALA A 319 15.64 17.06 32.56
C ALA A 319 16.54 16.12 33.41
N PRO A 320 16.70 16.38 34.72
CA PRO A 320 17.56 15.58 35.60
C PRO A 320 16.96 14.19 35.89
N MET A 321 17.72 13.12 35.63
CA MET A 321 17.26 11.73 35.83
C MET A 321 16.95 11.41 37.31
N LYS A 322 15.70 11.04 37.64
CA LYS A 322 15.31 10.51 38.96
C LYS A 322 14.55 9.18 38.85
N PRO A 323 14.90 8.13 39.63
CA PRO A 323 14.19 6.85 39.58
C PRO A 323 13.11 6.69 40.66
N LYS A 324 11.82 6.52 40.30
CA LYS A 324 10.86 5.58 40.94
C LYS A 324 9.44 5.58 40.32
N ALA A 325 8.66 4.59 40.77
CA ALA A 325 7.38 4.05 40.29
C ALA A 325 6.15 4.98 40.38
N THR A 326 5.53 5.27 39.23
CA THR A 326 4.08 5.57 39.10
C THR A 326 3.62 5.44 37.64
N ALA A 327 2.31 5.27 37.44
CA ALA A 327 1.67 4.65 36.29
C ALA A 327 1.50 5.58 35.07
N CYS A 328 2.02 5.18 33.92
CA CYS A 328 1.85 5.88 32.65
C CYS A 328 0.37 5.87 32.22
N THR A 329 -0.19 7.03 31.89
CA THR A 329 -1.57 7.19 31.41
C THR A 329 -1.62 6.80 29.94
N ASP A 330 -2.41 5.78 29.63
CA ASP A 330 -2.72 5.40 28.26
C ASP A 330 -3.31 6.58 27.46
N HIS A 331 -3.10 6.57 26.15
CA HIS A 331 -3.52 7.57 25.16
C HIS A 331 -4.94 8.13 25.39
N ASP A 332 -5.18 9.40 25.00
CA ASP A 332 -6.51 10.01 25.02
C ASP A 332 -7.47 9.18 24.16
N SER A 333 -8.53 8.68 24.79
CA SER A 333 -9.51 7.76 24.19
C SER A 333 -10.71 8.48 23.58
N HIS A 334 -10.78 9.81 23.68
CA HIS A 334 -11.94 10.58 23.24
C HIS A 334 -12.12 10.57 21.72
N SER A 335 -11.04 10.69 20.94
CA SER A 335 -11.08 10.62 19.46
C SER A 335 -11.59 9.26 18.96
N LEU A 336 -11.16 8.18 19.60
CA LEU A 336 -11.57 6.82 19.24
C LEU A 336 -13.04 6.55 19.55
N HIS A 337 -13.59 7.16 20.62
CA HIS A 337 -14.99 7.00 20.99
C HIS A 337 -15.93 7.43 19.84
N LEU A 338 -15.61 8.53 19.15
CA LEU A 338 -16.36 9.00 17.99
C LEU A 338 -16.40 7.95 16.87
N LEU A 339 -15.25 7.39 16.50
CA LEU A 339 -15.17 6.39 15.42
C LEU A 339 -15.95 5.11 15.77
N LEU A 340 -15.88 4.67 17.03
CA LEU A 340 -16.62 3.50 17.49
C LEU A 340 -18.14 3.75 17.55
N GLU A 341 -18.56 4.98 17.88
CA GLU A 341 -19.97 5.36 17.85
C GLU A 341 -20.50 5.46 16.41
N ASN A 342 -19.73 6.09 15.51
CA ASN A 342 -20.07 6.16 14.09
C ASN A 342 -20.15 4.77 13.46
N ASN A 343 -19.22 3.86 13.81
CA ASN A 343 -19.28 2.47 13.35
C ASN A 343 -20.57 1.76 13.79
N ARG A 344 -21.02 1.98 15.03
CA ARG A 344 -22.31 1.42 15.49
C ARG A 344 -23.48 1.96 14.67
N LYS A 345 -23.52 3.28 14.45
CA LYS A 345 -24.57 3.92 13.62
C LYS A 345 -24.57 3.39 12.19
N TRP A 346 -23.40 3.36 11.55
CA TRP A 346 -23.23 2.81 10.20
C TRP A 346 -23.71 1.36 10.12
N ARG A 347 -23.31 0.50 11.06
CA ARG A 347 -23.72 -0.90 11.10
C ARG A 347 -25.24 -1.04 11.21
N ASP A 348 -25.85 -0.28 12.13
CA ASP A 348 -27.29 -0.35 12.38
C ASP A 348 -28.07 0.14 11.13
N ASP A 349 -27.58 1.19 10.45
CA ASP A 349 -28.13 1.69 9.18
C ASP A 349 -27.99 0.68 8.03
N VAL A 350 -26.85 0.01 7.92
CA VAL A 350 -26.61 -1.03 6.91
C VAL A 350 -27.54 -2.21 7.12
N LEU A 351 -27.69 -2.69 8.36
CA LEU A 351 -28.59 -3.79 8.69
C LEU A 351 -30.07 -3.44 8.48
N LEU A 352 -30.43 -2.17 8.69
CA LEU A 352 -31.79 -1.68 8.40
C LEU A 352 -32.11 -1.75 6.90
N ARG A 353 -31.13 -1.46 6.04
CA ARG A 353 -31.30 -1.49 4.57
C ARG A 353 -31.18 -2.91 4.00
N ASP A 354 -30.22 -3.69 4.50
CA ASP A 354 -29.94 -5.06 4.09
C ASP A 354 -29.53 -5.92 5.29
N PRO A 355 -30.48 -6.66 5.90
CA PRO A 355 -30.22 -7.54 7.04
C PRO A 355 -29.21 -8.65 6.76
N THR A 356 -28.94 -8.98 5.50
CA THR A 356 -28.04 -10.05 5.07
C THR A 356 -26.66 -9.56 4.62
N PHE A 357 -26.42 -8.24 4.69
CA PHE A 357 -25.22 -7.60 4.17
C PHE A 357 -23.94 -8.25 4.69
N PHE A 358 -23.75 -8.35 6.02
CA PHE A 358 -22.53 -8.90 6.60
C PHE A 358 -22.37 -10.41 6.35
N GLU A 359 -23.48 -11.16 6.27
CA GLU A 359 -23.41 -12.58 5.91
C GLU A 359 -22.88 -12.75 4.48
N ARG A 360 -23.38 -11.94 3.54
CA ARG A 360 -22.95 -11.94 2.14
C ARG A 360 -21.51 -11.44 2.00
N THR A 361 -21.17 -10.34 2.66
CA THR A 361 -19.83 -9.74 2.62
C THR A 361 -18.79 -10.62 3.30
N ALA A 362 -19.15 -11.42 4.31
CA ALA A 362 -18.24 -12.35 4.96
C ALA A 362 -17.92 -13.60 4.14
N LYS A 363 -18.84 -14.04 3.25
CA LYS A 363 -18.55 -15.13 2.30
C LYS A 363 -17.35 -14.75 1.43
N ALA A 364 -16.41 -15.67 1.29
CA ALA A 364 -15.17 -15.40 0.56
C ALA A 364 -15.49 -15.07 -0.90
N GLN A 365 -15.10 -13.87 -1.32
CA GLN A 365 -15.12 -13.44 -2.71
C GLN A 365 -13.68 -13.31 -3.20
N ALA A 366 -13.42 -13.71 -4.44
CA ALA A 366 -12.14 -13.45 -5.08
C ALA A 366 -12.25 -12.09 -5.80
N PRO A 367 -11.51 -11.06 -5.37
CA PRO A 367 -11.61 -9.74 -5.99
C PRO A 367 -11.18 -9.84 -7.45
N ARG A 368 -11.88 -9.14 -8.33
CA ARG A 368 -11.54 -9.08 -9.75
C ARG A 368 -10.38 -8.12 -10.00
N TYR A 369 -10.28 -7.08 -9.18
CA TYR A 369 -9.37 -5.96 -9.37
C TYR A 369 -8.33 -5.90 -8.25
N LEU A 370 -7.08 -5.63 -8.59
CA LEU A 370 -6.11 -5.01 -7.69
C LEU A 370 -6.07 -3.51 -8.00
N TRP A 371 -6.25 -2.68 -6.98
CA TRP A 371 -6.11 -1.23 -7.07
C TRP A 371 -4.88 -0.75 -6.30
N ILE A 372 -3.98 -0.04 -6.98
CA ILE A 372 -2.82 0.62 -6.39
C ILE A 372 -3.06 2.12 -6.45
N GLY A 373 -3.43 2.68 -5.31
CA GLY A 373 -3.80 4.09 -5.16
C GLY A 373 -2.81 4.88 -4.31
N CYS A 374 -3.03 6.19 -4.24
CA CYS A 374 -2.26 7.06 -3.34
C CYS A 374 -2.86 7.03 -1.94
N SER A 375 -2.03 7.07 -0.89
CA SER A 375 -2.52 7.27 0.49
C SER A 375 -3.23 8.61 0.68
N ASP A 376 -2.89 9.56 -0.16
CA ASP A 376 -3.46 10.90 -0.22
C ASP A 376 -4.76 11.00 -1.03
N SER A 377 -5.24 9.86 -1.55
CA SER A 377 -6.48 9.79 -2.32
C SER A 377 -7.67 10.04 -1.40
N ARG A 378 -8.33 11.18 -1.61
CA ARG A 378 -9.45 11.68 -0.81
C ARG A 378 -10.77 10.93 -1.03
N VAL A 379 -10.80 9.89 -1.85
CA VAL A 379 -12.01 9.09 -2.15
C VAL A 379 -11.63 7.61 -2.10
N PRO A 380 -12.40 6.74 -1.43
CA PRO A 380 -12.21 5.30 -1.49
C PRO A 380 -12.27 4.75 -2.92
N ALA A 381 -11.51 3.68 -3.19
CA ALA A 381 -11.40 3.13 -4.54
C ALA A 381 -12.72 2.45 -4.97
N GLU A 382 -13.36 1.80 -4.02
CA GLU A 382 -14.64 1.12 -4.16
C GLU A 382 -15.76 2.14 -4.48
N GLU A 383 -15.78 3.28 -3.79
CA GLU A 383 -16.76 4.34 -4.00
C GLU A 383 -16.61 4.99 -5.39
N ILE A 384 -15.40 5.45 -5.74
CA ILE A 384 -15.17 6.15 -7.02
C ILE A 384 -15.45 5.27 -8.24
N THR A 385 -15.37 3.94 -8.08
CA THR A 385 -15.64 2.96 -9.14
C THR A 385 -17.01 2.29 -9.03
N GLY A 386 -17.82 2.66 -8.02
CA GLY A 386 -19.14 2.08 -7.77
C GLY A 386 -19.14 0.55 -7.59
N LEU A 387 -18.04 -0.02 -7.11
CA LEU A 387 -17.94 -1.46 -6.85
C LEU A 387 -18.44 -1.80 -5.45
N SER A 388 -18.93 -3.03 -5.30
CA SER A 388 -19.38 -3.56 -4.03
C SER A 388 -18.19 -3.96 -3.14
N PRO A 389 -18.39 -3.98 -1.80
CA PRO A 389 -17.42 -4.50 -0.85
C PRO A 389 -16.88 -5.90 -1.23
N GLY A 390 -15.55 -6.02 -1.28
CA GLY A 390 -14.86 -7.28 -1.58
C GLY A 390 -14.58 -7.57 -3.06
N GLU A 391 -15.04 -6.72 -3.99
CA GLU A 391 -14.74 -6.86 -5.42
C GLU A 391 -13.33 -6.36 -5.81
N MET A 392 -12.68 -5.62 -4.90
CA MET A 392 -11.39 -4.97 -5.10
C MET A 392 -10.42 -5.28 -3.95
N PHE A 393 -9.18 -5.58 -4.31
CA PHE A 393 -8.04 -5.66 -3.38
C PHE A 393 -7.26 -4.35 -3.47
N VAL A 394 -7.02 -3.66 -2.35
CA VAL A 394 -6.54 -2.27 -2.38
C VAL A 394 -5.17 -2.13 -1.72
N HIS A 395 -4.20 -1.60 -2.45
CA HIS A 395 -2.94 -1.08 -1.91
C HIS A 395 -2.92 0.43 -2.01
N ARG A 396 -2.43 1.09 -0.96
CA ARG A 396 -2.23 2.54 -0.94
C ARG A 396 -0.88 2.84 -0.34
N ASN A 397 -0.13 3.73 -0.99
CA ASN A 397 1.12 4.30 -0.48
C ASN A 397 1.27 5.75 -0.97
N VAL A 398 2.28 6.50 -0.48
CA VAL A 398 2.49 7.88 -0.94
C VAL A 398 2.81 7.91 -2.43
N ALA A 399 1.98 8.62 -3.21
CA ALA A 399 2.09 8.80 -4.66
C ALA A 399 1.98 7.51 -5.51
N ASN A 400 1.26 6.50 -5.00
CA ASN A 400 0.84 5.30 -5.74
C ASN A 400 1.99 4.59 -6.48
N LEU A 401 3.15 4.49 -5.84
CA LEU A 401 4.38 3.96 -6.42
C LEU A 401 4.42 2.43 -6.40
N VAL A 402 5.04 1.85 -7.44
CA VAL A 402 5.42 0.44 -7.48
C VAL A 402 6.92 0.39 -7.77
N VAL A 403 7.70 0.22 -6.71
CA VAL A 403 9.16 0.24 -6.76
C VAL A 403 9.69 -1.19 -6.84
N SER A 404 10.70 -1.42 -7.67
CA SER A 404 11.20 -2.76 -8.03
C SER A 404 11.73 -3.59 -6.86
N ASN A 405 12.15 -2.95 -5.76
CA ASN A 405 12.65 -3.60 -4.55
C ASN A 405 11.77 -3.32 -3.32
N ASP A 406 10.57 -2.77 -3.51
CA ASP A 406 9.62 -2.57 -2.43
C ASP A 406 8.85 -3.87 -2.15
N ILE A 407 9.29 -4.61 -1.12
CA ILE A 407 8.66 -5.87 -0.70
C ILE A 407 7.18 -5.66 -0.33
N ASN A 408 6.78 -4.47 0.14
CA ASN A 408 5.39 -4.18 0.49
C ASN A 408 4.50 -4.24 -0.76
N SER A 409 4.74 -3.40 -1.77
CA SER A 409 3.94 -3.44 -3.02
C SER A 409 4.12 -4.76 -3.80
N LEU A 410 5.32 -5.35 -3.82
CA LEU A 410 5.55 -6.66 -4.45
C LEU A 410 4.75 -7.79 -3.78
N SER A 411 4.61 -7.77 -2.45
CA SER A 411 3.80 -8.76 -1.74
C SER A 411 2.32 -8.66 -2.10
N VAL A 412 1.81 -7.43 -2.27
CA VAL A 412 0.44 -7.16 -2.73
C VAL A 412 0.24 -7.68 -4.16
N VAL A 413 1.15 -7.34 -5.07
CA VAL A 413 1.07 -7.79 -6.46
C VAL A 413 1.13 -9.32 -6.53
N GLN A 414 2.06 -9.96 -5.82
CA GLN A 414 2.15 -11.43 -5.81
C GLN A 414 0.89 -12.07 -5.24
N PHE A 415 0.39 -11.59 -4.11
CA PHE A 415 -0.83 -12.13 -3.51
C PHE A 415 -2.02 -12.00 -4.48
N SER A 416 -2.14 -10.85 -5.15
CA SER A 416 -3.21 -10.60 -6.12
C SER A 416 -3.11 -11.51 -7.34
N VAL A 417 -1.90 -11.70 -7.89
CA VAL A 417 -1.67 -12.44 -9.13
C VAL A 417 -1.69 -13.96 -8.92
N GLU A 418 -1.08 -14.45 -7.85
CA GLU A 418 -0.90 -15.89 -7.63
C GLU A 418 -1.97 -16.51 -6.72
N LYS A 419 -2.47 -15.77 -5.72
CA LYS A 419 -3.50 -16.29 -4.78
C LYS A 419 -4.91 -15.89 -5.17
N LEU A 420 -5.13 -14.61 -5.41
CA LEU A 420 -6.47 -14.09 -5.72
C LEU A 420 -6.82 -14.22 -7.21
N LYS A 421 -5.79 -14.37 -8.07
CA LYS A 421 -5.94 -14.50 -9.52
C LYS A 421 -6.75 -13.34 -10.12
N VAL A 422 -6.44 -12.11 -9.68
CA VAL A 422 -7.10 -10.89 -10.18
C VAL A 422 -6.98 -10.79 -11.70
N ARG A 423 -8.01 -10.28 -12.36
CA ARG A 423 -8.04 -10.13 -13.83
C ARG A 423 -7.43 -8.81 -14.29
N ASP A 424 -7.49 -7.80 -13.45
CA ASP A 424 -7.14 -6.43 -13.78
C ASP A 424 -6.35 -5.81 -12.61
N ILE A 425 -5.21 -5.19 -12.92
CA ILE A 425 -4.45 -4.35 -12.00
C ILE A 425 -4.60 -2.90 -12.46
N ILE A 426 -5.03 -2.02 -11.56
CA ILE A 426 -5.25 -0.60 -11.81
C ILE A 426 -4.26 0.19 -10.97
N VAL A 427 -3.43 1.02 -11.62
CA VAL A 427 -2.68 2.07 -10.92
C VAL A 427 -3.45 3.36 -11.05
N CYS A 428 -3.95 3.88 -9.94
CA CYS A 428 -4.73 5.11 -9.94
C CYS A 428 -4.00 6.22 -9.17
N GLY A 429 -3.63 7.28 -9.89
CA GLY A 429 -3.18 8.52 -9.28
C GLY A 429 -4.29 9.58 -9.26
N HIS A 430 -3.95 10.76 -8.78
CA HIS A 430 -4.88 11.89 -8.72
C HIS A 430 -4.15 13.20 -8.94
N TYR A 431 -4.82 14.16 -9.58
CA TYR A 431 -4.29 15.51 -9.68
C TYR A 431 -4.24 16.19 -8.30
N GLY A 432 -3.26 17.08 -8.08
CA GLY A 432 -3.04 17.71 -6.78
C GLY A 432 -2.44 16.76 -5.73
N CYS A 433 -1.72 15.72 -6.14
CA CYS A 433 -1.13 14.74 -5.24
C CYS A 433 0.01 15.34 -4.41
N GLY A 434 -0.15 15.40 -3.09
CA GLY A 434 0.82 16.01 -2.19
C GLY A 434 2.22 15.40 -2.29
N GLY A 435 2.32 14.09 -2.52
CA GLY A 435 3.60 13.39 -2.72
C GLY A 435 4.31 13.80 -4.03
N VAL A 436 3.56 13.93 -5.13
CA VAL A 436 4.12 14.37 -6.42
C VAL A 436 4.53 15.84 -6.36
N THR A 437 3.70 16.70 -5.75
CA THR A 437 4.03 18.11 -5.51
C THR A 437 5.30 18.26 -4.66
N ALA A 438 5.43 17.47 -3.58
CA ALA A 438 6.62 17.48 -2.72
C ALA A 438 7.89 17.07 -3.47
N ALA A 439 7.79 16.05 -4.34
CA ALA A 439 8.90 15.62 -5.18
C ALA A 439 9.32 16.71 -6.19
N LEU A 440 8.35 17.38 -6.83
CA LEU A 440 8.60 18.44 -7.81
C LEU A 440 9.25 19.69 -7.17
N LYS A 441 8.80 20.06 -5.97
CA LYS A 441 9.35 21.21 -5.21
C LYS A 441 10.71 20.92 -4.55
N ASN A 442 11.22 19.70 -4.68
CA ASN A 442 12.47 19.25 -4.05
C ASN A 442 12.51 19.54 -2.54
N ALA A 443 11.38 19.31 -1.86
CA ALA A 443 11.28 19.49 -0.43
C ALA A 443 12.15 18.46 0.31
N GLN A 444 13.02 18.91 1.22
CA GLN A 444 13.81 18.01 2.05
C GLN A 444 12.96 17.50 3.22
N ILE A 445 12.36 16.31 3.08
CA ILE A 445 11.48 15.70 4.08
C ILE A 445 12.04 14.34 4.51
N GLY A 446 13.10 14.33 5.32
CA GLY A 446 13.64 13.12 6.00
C GLY A 446 13.70 11.83 5.14
N LEU A 447 13.13 10.72 5.66
CA LEU A 447 13.08 9.43 4.95
C LEU A 447 12.11 9.45 3.75
N LEU A 448 11.04 10.24 3.84
CA LEU A 448 10.12 10.46 2.73
C LEU A 448 10.85 10.96 1.48
N ASP A 449 11.91 11.77 1.63
CA ASP A 449 12.70 12.22 0.49
C ASP A 449 13.30 11.05 -0.32
N ASN A 450 13.79 10.00 0.36
CA ASN A 450 14.31 8.81 -0.31
C ASN A 450 13.21 8.05 -1.07
N TRP A 451 11.99 8.01 -0.53
CA TRP A 451 10.83 7.45 -1.22
C TRP A 451 10.44 8.27 -2.45
N LEU A 452 10.35 9.59 -2.30
CA LEU A 452 9.98 10.53 -3.38
C LEU A 452 11.05 10.66 -4.46
N ARG A 453 12.26 10.16 -4.24
CA ARG A 453 13.31 10.07 -5.28
C ARG A 453 12.84 9.28 -6.50
N ASN A 454 12.00 8.26 -6.30
CA ASN A 454 11.41 7.49 -7.40
C ASN A 454 10.60 8.38 -8.36
N ILE A 455 9.87 9.38 -7.85
CA ILE A 455 9.14 10.36 -8.68
C ILE A 455 10.12 11.30 -9.37
N ARG A 456 11.21 11.70 -8.68
CA ARG A 456 12.25 12.52 -9.31
C ARG A 456 12.98 11.78 -10.43
N ASP A 457 13.06 10.45 -10.38
CA ASP A 457 13.53 9.64 -11.50
C ASP A 457 12.56 9.66 -12.70
N VAL A 458 11.25 9.70 -12.45
CA VAL A 458 10.25 9.96 -13.51
C VAL A 458 10.49 11.34 -14.10
N CYS A 459 10.66 12.38 -13.27
CA CYS A 459 10.98 13.73 -13.74
C CYS A 459 12.24 13.76 -14.62
N ARG A 460 13.29 13.05 -14.20
CA ARG A 460 14.56 12.97 -14.93
C ARG A 460 14.42 12.25 -16.26
N THR A 461 13.65 11.16 -16.28
CA THR A 461 13.43 10.34 -17.48
C THR A 461 12.63 11.09 -18.54
N HIS A 462 11.64 11.88 -18.11
CA HIS A 462 10.73 12.63 -18.98
C HIS A 462 11.03 14.14 -19.01
N LYS A 463 12.27 14.53 -18.73
CA LYS A 463 12.69 15.93 -18.61
C LYS A 463 12.31 16.77 -19.83
N ASP A 464 12.58 16.25 -21.03
CA ASP A 464 12.36 16.99 -22.27
C ASP A 464 10.87 17.24 -22.52
N GLU A 465 10.00 16.29 -22.19
CA GLU A 465 8.55 16.44 -22.26
C GLU A 465 8.03 17.42 -21.21
N LEU A 466 8.47 17.26 -19.95
CA LEU A 466 8.06 18.14 -18.84
C LEU A 466 8.51 19.60 -19.03
N SER A 467 9.60 19.83 -19.76
CA SER A 467 10.11 21.17 -20.07
C SER A 467 9.21 21.97 -21.02
N GLN A 468 8.29 21.31 -21.73
CA GLN A 468 7.37 21.96 -22.67
C GLN A 468 6.20 22.68 -21.96
N TYR A 469 5.90 22.30 -20.73
CA TYR A 469 4.82 22.90 -19.93
C TYR A 469 5.29 24.19 -19.24
N LYS A 470 4.51 25.26 -19.43
CA LYS A 470 4.88 26.62 -19.00
C LYS A 470 4.58 26.84 -17.52
N THR A 471 3.46 26.35 -17.04
CA THR A 471 3.05 26.52 -15.65
C THR A 471 3.44 25.33 -14.79
N ASP A 472 3.65 25.58 -13.49
CA ASP A 472 3.94 24.51 -12.52
C ASP A 472 2.76 23.55 -12.37
N GLU A 473 1.52 24.06 -12.46
CA GLU A 473 0.31 23.24 -12.40
C GLU A 473 0.20 22.27 -13.59
N GLU A 474 0.39 22.75 -14.83
CA GLU A 474 0.40 21.88 -16.01
C GLU A 474 1.50 20.82 -15.91
N ARG A 475 2.69 21.21 -15.43
CA ARG A 475 3.83 20.30 -15.25
C ARG A 475 3.54 19.26 -14.17
N GLU A 476 2.94 19.66 -13.06
CA GLU A 476 2.53 18.73 -11.99
C GLU A 476 1.49 17.74 -12.50
N ARG A 477 0.44 18.21 -13.18
CA ARG A 477 -0.60 17.35 -13.76
C ARG A 477 -0.01 16.34 -14.73
N ARG A 478 0.92 16.76 -15.60
CA ARG A 478 1.57 15.83 -16.51
C ARG A 478 2.50 14.85 -15.78
N LEU A 479 3.23 15.31 -14.76
CA LEU A 479 4.07 14.44 -13.94
C LEU A 479 3.26 13.37 -13.21
N VAL A 480 2.05 13.68 -12.74
CA VAL A 480 1.12 12.68 -12.18
C VAL A 480 0.82 11.60 -13.22
N GLU A 481 0.45 11.99 -14.44
CA GLU A 481 0.15 11.05 -15.53
C GLU A 481 1.37 10.17 -15.90
N LEU A 482 2.54 10.78 -16.05
CA LEU A 482 3.79 10.07 -16.35
C LEU A 482 4.18 9.13 -15.21
N ASN A 483 3.97 9.53 -13.96
CA ASN A 483 4.22 8.67 -12.80
C ASN A 483 3.34 7.40 -12.88
N ILE A 484 2.04 7.55 -13.16
CA ILE A 484 1.11 6.42 -13.32
C ILE A 484 1.57 5.49 -14.45
N GLN A 485 1.93 6.05 -15.61
CA GLN A 485 2.44 5.28 -16.75
C GLN A 485 3.71 4.49 -16.39
N GLU A 486 4.67 5.11 -15.70
CA GLU A 486 5.90 4.43 -15.24
C GLU A 486 5.62 3.34 -14.20
N GLN A 487 4.67 3.56 -13.28
CA GLN A 487 4.28 2.53 -12.32
C GLN A 487 3.59 1.34 -13.00
N CYS A 488 2.76 1.59 -14.01
CA CYS A 488 2.18 0.53 -14.85
C CYS A 488 3.27 -0.29 -15.55
N LEU A 489 4.30 0.38 -16.08
CA LEU A 489 5.47 -0.28 -16.67
C LEU A 489 6.26 -1.05 -15.61
N ASN A 490 6.40 -0.55 -14.39
CA ASN A 490 7.07 -1.27 -13.30
C ASN A 490 6.35 -2.57 -12.94
N ILE A 491 5.02 -2.57 -12.89
CA ILE A 491 4.22 -3.80 -12.70
C ILE A 491 4.42 -4.75 -13.88
N PHE A 492 4.39 -4.22 -15.10
CA PHE A 492 4.64 -5.02 -16.31
C PHE A 492 6.02 -5.67 -16.33
N LYS A 493 7.04 -5.08 -15.70
CA LYS A 493 8.41 -5.66 -15.59
C LYS A 493 8.50 -6.81 -14.57
N ILE A 494 7.48 -7.03 -13.73
CA ILE A 494 7.53 -8.09 -12.72
C ILE A 494 7.38 -9.45 -13.41
N ASN A 495 8.34 -10.36 -13.21
CA ASN A 495 8.36 -11.66 -13.88
C ASN A 495 7.08 -12.48 -13.67
N MET A 496 6.55 -12.55 -12.45
CA MET A 496 5.30 -13.30 -12.17
C MET A 496 4.09 -12.72 -12.91
N VAL A 497 4.06 -11.40 -13.12
CA VAL A 497 3.00 -10.72 -13.88
C VAL A 497 3.11 -11.09 -15.35
N GLN A 498 4.30 -10.95 -15.95
CA GLN A 498 4.52 -11.31 -17.36
C GLN A 498 4.26 -12.79 -17.64
N ARG A 499 4.71 -13.68 -16.75
CA ARG A 499 4.48 -15.12 -16.87
C ARG A 499 2.98 -15.42 -16.89
N ARG A 500 2.22 -14.86 -15.94
CA ARG A 500 0.77 -15.07 -15.91
C ARG A 500 0.09 -14.44 -17.13
N MET A 501 0.49 -13.24 -17.55
CA MET A 501 -0.04 -12.59 -18.76
C MET A 501 0.20 -13.45 -20.01
N GLY A 502 1.40 -14.01 -20.18
CA GLY A 502 1.74 -14.85 -21.32
C GLY A 502 0.99 -16.20 -21.37
N LEU A 503 0.59 -16.71 -20.20
CA LEU A 503 -0.13 -17.98 -20.07
C LEU A 503 -1.65 -17.81 -20.09
N TYR A 504 -2.20 -16.76 -19.49
CA TYR A 504 -3.65 -16.60 -19.24
C TYR A 504 -4.25 -15.32 -19.82
N GLY A 505 -3.44 -14.41 -20.36
CA GLY A 505 -3.91 -13.09 -20.77
C GLY A 505 -4.29 -12.17 -19.60
N SER A 506 -3.93 -12.53 -18.38
CA SER A 506 -4.23 -11.77 -17.15
C SER A 506 -3.04 -11.79 -16.19
N PRO A 507 -2.90 -10.78 -15.32
CA PRO A 507 -3.75 -9.59 -15.24
C PRO A 507 -3.49 -8.60 -16.38
N ARG A 508 -4.52 -7.86 -16.80
CA ARG A 508 -4.36 -6.64 -17.61
C ARG A 508 -3.94 -5.48 -16.69
N ILE A 509 -3.15 -4.53 -17.19
CA ILE A 509 -2.64 -3.43 -16.37
C ILE A 509 -3.19 -2.12 -16.93
N HIS A 510 -3.80 -1.30 -16.07
CA HIS A 510 -4.49 -0.07 -16.46
C HIS A 510 -3.95 1.11 -15.67
N GLY A 511 -3.65 2.21 -16.35
CA GLY A 511 -3.34 3.49 -15.72
C GLY A 511 -4.60 4.35 -15.64
N MET A 512 -4.91 4.87 -14.46
CA MET A 512 -6.05 5.78 -14.26
C MET A 512 -5.62 7.02 -13.48
N VAL A 513 -6.28 8.13 -13.76
CA VAL A 513 -6.15 9.36 -12.97
C VAL A 513 -7.54 9.92 -12.71
N TYR A 514 -7.76 10.47 -11.52
CA TYR A 514 -8.96 11.27 -11.28
C TYR A 514 -8.62 12.69 -10.84
N ASP A 515 -9.54 13.61 -11.13
CA ASP A 515 -9.46 14.97 -10.63
C ASP A 515 -10.30 15.09 -9.36
N ILE A 516 -9.66 15.46 -8.24
CA ILE A 516 -10.36 15.64 -6.95
C ILE A 516 -11.46 16.69 -7.06
N ARG A 517 -11.30 17.70 -7.92
CA ARG A 517 -12.28 18.79 -8.08
C ARG A 517 -13.54 18.37 -8.83
N SER A 518 -13.50 17.26 -9.55
CA SER A 518 -14.64 16.82 -10.35
C SER A 518 -15.05 15.38 -10.06
N GLY A 519 -14.23 14.59 -9.38
CA GLY A 519 -14.44 13.16 -9.19
C GLY A 519 -14.38 12.34 -10.48
N ILE A 520 -14.02 12.94 -11.62
CA ILE A 520 -13.99 12.27 -12.93
C ILE A 520 -12.77 11.36 -13.00
N LEU A 521 -13.02 10.06 -13.19
CA LEU A 521 -12.00 9.06 -13.46
C LEU A 521 -11.70 9.00 -14.96
N LYS A 522 -10.42 9.00 -15.32
CA LYS A 522 -9.91 8.96 -16.69
C LYS A 522 -8.90 7.83 -16.83
N GLU A 523 -9.06 7.00 -17.86
CA GLU A 523 -8.05 6.03 -18.27
C GLU A 523 -6.91 6.73 -19.04
N LEU A 524 -5.67 6.33 -18.75
CA LEU A 524 -4.46 6.78 -19.41
C LEU A 524 -3.96 5.71 -20.37
N GLU A 525 -3.54 6.12 -21.56
CA GLU A 525 -2.88 5.23 -22.50
C GLU A 525 -1.47 4.87 -22.01
N VAL A 526 -1.15 3.57 -21.96
CA VAL A 526 0.18 3.07 -21.60
C VAL A 526 0.75 2.28 -22.78
N ASP A 527 1.87 2.74 -23.34
CA ASP A 527 2.46 2.13 -24.53
C ASP A 527 3.34 0.91 -24.20
N TYR A 528 2.69 -0.21 -23.88
CA TYR A 528 3.39 -1.48 -23.63
C TYR A 528 4.12 -2.02 -24.87
N HIS A 529 3.54 -1.84 -26.06
CA HIS A 529 4.12 -2.36 -27.30
C HIS A 529 5.40 -1.59 -27.69
N GLY A 530 5.37 -0.26 -27.63
CA GLY A 530 6.55 0.57 -27.83
C GLY A 530 7.61 0.32 -26.76
N TYR A 531 7.20 0.10 -25.50
CA TYR A 531 8.13 -0.30 -24.44
C TYR A 531 8.85 -1.62 -24.78
N ILE A 532 8.12 -2.68 -25.16
CA ILE A 532 8.72 -3.96 -25.56
C ILE A 532 9.65 -3.75 -26.75
N ALA A 533 9.17 -3.11 -27.83
CA ALA A 533 9.92 -2.90 -29.06
C ALA A 533 11.25 -2.16 -28.82
N LYS A 534 11.24 -1.16 -27.93
CA LYS A 534 12.42 -0.39 -27.54
C LYS A 534 13.46 -1.22 -26.76
N HIS A 535 13.03 -2.25 -26.04
CA HIS A 535 13.86 -2.96 -25.06
C HIS A 535 14.12 -4.45 -25.37
N MET A 536 13.52 -5.02 -26.42
CA MET A 536 13.64 -6.44 -26.81
C MET A 536 15.09 -6.95 -26.90
N GLY A 537 16.06 -6.10 -27.28
CA GLY A 537 17.47 -6.47 -27.44
C GLY A 537 18.34 -6.34 -26.19
N VAL A 538 17.84 -5.71 -25.13
CA VAL A 538 18.60 -5.43 -23.89
C VAL A 538 18.08 -6.25 -22.71
N PHE A 539 16.80 -6.64 -22.75
CA PHE A 539 16.11 -7.20 -21.61
C PHE A 539 15.07 -8.25 -22.03
N ARG A 540 15.32 -9.52 -21.69
CA ARG A 540 14.38 -10.64 -21.92
C ARG A 540 13.96 -11.23 -20.58
N LEU A 541 12.97 -10.61 -19.93
CA LEU A 541 12.46 -11.03 -18.61
C LEU A 541 11.57 -12.29 -18.67
N HIS A 542 10.93 -12.54 -19.81
CA HIS A 542 10.21 -13.77 -20.16
C HIS A 542 10.28 -13.94 -21.68
N SER A 543 10.68 -15.11 -22.17
CA SER A 543 10.63 -15.40 -23.61
C SER A 543 9.18 -15.69 -23.99
N PHE A 544 8.47 -14.70 -24.56
CA PHE A 544 7.26 -15.05 -25.31
C PHE A 544 7.68 -15.91 -26.50
N ARG A 545 7.04 -17.07 -26.68
CA ARG A 545 7.47 -18.06 -27.68
C ARG A 545 7.64 -17.45 -29.07
N ASP A 546 6.75 -16.52 -29.44
CA ASP A 546 6.72 -15.90 -30.77
C ASP A 546 7.35 -14.49 -30.78
N GLY A 547 8.03 -14.09 -29.70
CA GLY A 547 8.55 -12.73 -29.51
C GLY A 547 7.48 -11.64 -29.37
N LYS A 548 6.19 -12.03 -29.37
CA LYS A 548 5.04 -11.14 -29.23
C LYS A 548 4.17 -11.55 -28.05
N LEU A 549 3.46 -10.59 -27.52
CA LEU A 549 2.54 -10.78 -26.41
C LEU A 549 1.27 -11.47 -26.91
N PRO A 550 0.92 -12.66 -26.39
CA PRO A 550 -0.30 -13.36 -26.78
C PRO A 550 -1.53 -12.52 -26.39
N THR A 551 -2.54 -12.54 -27.24
CA THR A 551 -3.74 -11.69 -27.14
C THR A 551 -5.03 -12.49 -27.16
N THR A 552 -5.01 -13.68 -27.76
CA THR A 552 -6.21 -14.50 -27.98
C THR A 552 -6.22 -15.77 -27.11
N LYS A 553 -7.42 -16.26 -26.78
CA LYS A 553 -7.61 -17.52 -26.05
C LYS A 553 -6.88 -18.72 -26.71
N PRO A 554 -6.97 -18.92 -28.04
CA PRO A 554 -6.12 -19.86 -28.78
C PRO A 554 -4.62 -19.78 -28.47
N GLU A 555 -4.02 -18.59 -28.51
CA GLU A 555 -2.59 -18.39 -28.24
C GLU A 555 -2.24 -18.75 -26.79
N PHE A 556 -3.10 -18.38 -25.83
CA PHE A 556 -2.93 -18.76 -24.42
C PHE A 556 -3.02 -20.27 -24.22
N GLN A 557 -4.00 -20.94 -24.84
CA GLN A 557 -4.18 -22.39 -24.76
C GLN A 557 -2.97 -23.13 -25.36
N ARG A 558 -2.47 -22.69 -26.53
CA ARG A 558 -1.22 -23.21 -27.12
C ARG A 558 -0.05 -23.05 -26.17
N ASN A 559 0.18 -21.85 -25.64
CA ASN A 559 1.30 -21.56 -24.76
C ASN A 559 1.22 -22.40 -23.46
N MET A 560 0.02 -22.61 -22.93
CA MET A 560 -0.21 -23.45 -21.75
C MET A 560 0.09 -24.92 -22.04
N ILE A 561 -0.44 -25.47 -23.15
CA ILE A 561 -0.14 -26.86 -23.55
C ILE A 561 1.36 -27.06 -23.68
N LEU A 562 2.04 -26.16 -24.39
CA LEU A 562 3.49 -26.24 -24.57
C LEU A 562 4.25 -26.14 -23.23
N ASN A 563 3.80 -25.30 -22.30
CA ASN A 563 4.42 -25.18 -20.97
C ASN A 563 4.22 -26.43 -20.11
N LEU A 564 3.05 -27.07 -20.17
CA LEU A 564 2.76 -28.29 -19.43
C LEU A 564 3.55 -29.50 -19.94
N VAL A 565 3.97 -29.46 -21.21
CA VAL A 565 4.63 -30.58 -21.88
C VAL A 565 6.16 -30.49 -21.87
N GLU A 566 6.74 -29.29 -21.69
CA GLU A 566 8.18 -29.00 -21.85
C GLU A 566 9.13 -29.96 -21.11
N ASP A 567 8.75 -30.47 -19.93
CA ASP A 567 9.52 -31.44 -19.13
C ASP A 567 8.82 -32.82 -18.99
N HIS A 568 7.81 -33.08 -19.82
CA HIS A 568 6.94 -34.25 -19.75
C HIS A 568 6.74 -34.94 -21.10
N GLU A 569 7.58 -34.62 -22.10
CA GLU A 569 7.67 -35.39 -23.34
C GLU A 569 8.30 -36.75 -23.08
N GLU A 570 7.63 -37.80 -23.51
CA GLU A 570 8.11 -39.19 -23.38
C GLU A 570 8.88 -39.60 -24.64
N GLU A 571 8.30 -39.29 -25.80
CA GLU A 571 8.98 -39.24 -27.10
C GLU A 571 8.83 -37.82 -27.69
N PRO A 572 9.76 -37.35 -28.54
CA PRO A 572 9.72 -35.99 -29.09
C PRO A 572 8.35 -35.64 -29.68
N GLY A 573 7.70 -34.62 -29.09
CA GLY A 573 6.39 -34.15 -29.53
C GLY A 573 5.18 -35.00 -29.12
N THR A 574 5.33 -35.93 -28.17
CA THR A 574 4.23 -36.73 -27.61
C THR A 574 4.13 -36.63 -26.09
N VAL A 575 2.92 -36.72 -25.56
CA VAL A 575 2.66 -36.65 -24.11
C VAL A 575 1.62 -37.70 -23.69
N SER A 576 1.73 -38.20 -22.46
CA SER A 576 0.75 -39.14 -21.88
C SER A 576 -0.64 -38.49 -21.77
N VAL A 577 -1.66 -39.17 -22.30
CA VAL A 577 -3.07 -38.74 -22.25
C VAL A 577 -3.55 -38.56 -20.81
N ARG A 578 -3.17 -39.48 -19.92
CA ARG A 578 -3.54 -39.44 -18.50
C ARG A 578 -2.92 -38.24 -17.78
N TYR A 579 -1.69 -37.89 -18.14
CA TYR A 579 -1.00 -36.72 -17.59
C TYR A 579 -1.65 -35.43 -18.08
N ILE A 580 -1.71 -35.25 -19.41
CA ILE A 580 -2.16 -33.99 -20.01
C ILE A 580 -3.64 -33.72 -19.73
N SER A 581 -4.50 -34.74 -19.72
CA SER A 581 -5.91 -34.63 -19.30
C SER A 581 -6.01 -34.03 -17.89
N ARG A 582 -5.24 -34.58 -16.94
CA ARG A 582 -5.25 -34.11 -15.56
C ARG A 582 -4.72 -32.69 -15.43
N MET A 583 -3.69 -32.32 -16.20
CA MET A 583 -3.10 -30.99 -16.13
C MET A 583 -4.03 -29.95 -16.76
N LEU A 584 -4.56 -30.19 -17.96
CA LEU A 584 -5.49 -29.28 -18.61
C LEU A 584 -6.76 -29.06 -17.79
N LYS A 585 -7.30 -30.10 -17.15
CA LYS A 585 -8.46 -29.96 -16.24
C LYS A 585 -8.16 -29.13 -14.98
N ARG A 586 -6.90 -29.06 -14.53
CA ARG A 586 -6.50 -28.15 -13.44
C ARG A 586 -6.47 -26.69 -13.91
N GLU A 587 -6.27 -26.47 -15.20
CA GLU A 587 -6.21 -25.16 -15.85
C GLU A 587 -7.60 -24.66 -16.28
N GLY A 588 -8.53 -24.65 -15.33
CA GLY A 588 -9.95 -24.30 -15.55
C GLY A 588 -10.21 -22.87 -16.09
N GLU A 589 -9.23 -21.97 -16.04
CA GLU A 589 -9.31 -20.63 -16.63
C GLU A 589 -9.25 -20.67 -18.17
N LEU A 590 -8.60 -21.69 -18.74
CA LEU A 590 -8.38 -21.83 -20.18
C LEU A 590 -9.14 -23.02 -20.79
N PHE A 591 -9.34 -24.09 -20.01
CA PHE A 591 -9.91 -25.34 -20.47
C PHE A 591 -11.07 -25.79 -19.57
N SER A 592 -12.25 -26.04 -20.14
CA SER A 592 -13.32 -26.71 -19.40
C SER A 592 -13.08 -28.21 -19.37
N GLU A 593 -13.56 -28.93 -18.34
CA GLU A 593 -13.36 -30.37 -18.26
C GLU A 593 -13.97 -31.12 -19.45
N GLU A 594 -15.13 -30.65 -19.93
CA GLU A 594 -15.83 -31.19 -21.09
C GLU A 594 -15.06 -30.95 -22.39
N ASP A 595 -14.49 -29.76 -22.57
CA ASP A 595 -13.66 -29.44 -23.73
C ASP A 595 -12.41 -30.32 -23.77
N VAL A 596 -11.77 -30.57 -22.62
CA VAL A 596 -10.58 -31.43 -22.52
C VAL A 596 -10.91 -32.87 -22.90
N ASP A 597 -12.01 -33.41 -22.36
CA ASP A 597 -12.41 -34.78 -22.65
C ASP A 597 -12.81 -34.96 -24.13
N THR A 598 -13.45 -33.95 -24.71
CA THR A 598 -13.81 -33.93 -26.12
C THR A 598 -12.57 -33.83 -27.01
N ALA A 599 -11.65 -32.91 -26.69
CA ALA A 599 -10.40 -32.72 -27.42
C ALA A 599 -9.57 -34.01 -27.48
N LEU A 600 -9.37 -34.66 -26.33
CA LEU A 600 -8.57 -35.88 -26.28
C LEU A 600 -9.19 -37.03 -27.06
N LYS A 601 -10.52 -37.20 -27.01
CA LYS A 601 -11.22 -38.20 -27.82
C LYS A 601 -11.04 -37.95 -29.32
N VAL A 602 -11.20 -36.70 -29.75
CA VAL A 602 -11.05 -36.31 -31.16
C VAL A 602 -9.61 -36.55 -31.63
N VAL A 603 -8.63 -36.08 -30.85
CA VAL A 603 -7.21 -36.21 -31.22
C VAL A 603 -6.75 -37.66 -31.20
N GLN A 604 -7.19 -38.49 -30.24
CA GLN A 604 -6.88 -39.93 -30.23
C GLN A 604 -7.55 -40.65 -31.41
N ALA A 605 -8.80 -40.34 -31.75
CA ALA A 605 -9.50 -40.95 -32.88
C ALA A 605 -8.84 -40.62 -34.24
N GLN A 606 -8.19 -39.46 -34.35
CA GLN A 606 -7.46 -39.02 -35.54
C GLN A 606 -6.01 -39.54 -35.59
N SER A 607 -5.50 -40.10 -34.49
CA SER A 607 -4.15 -40.67 -34.42
C SER A 607 -4.05 -41.97 -35.23
N LYS A 608 -2.85 -42.28 -35.73
CA LYS A 608 -2.53 -43.58 -36.35
C LYS A 608 -2.68 -44.75 -35.37
N THR A 609 -2.64 -44.46 -34.06
CA THR A 609 -2.77 -45.45 -32.98
C THR A 609 -3.79 -44.97 -31.94
N PRO A 610 -5.12 -45.10 -32.19
CA PRO A 610 -6.16 -44.59 -31.29
C PRO A 610 -6.17 -45.19 -29.88
N GLU A 611 -5.64 -46.41 -29.72
CA GLU A 611 -5.51 -47.08 -28.42
C GLU A 611 -4.22 -46.71 -27.66
N SER A 612 -3.38 -45.83 -28.23
CA SER A 612 -2.15 -45.38 -27.59
C SER A 612 -2.43 -44.62 -26.29
N ALA A 613 -1.59 -44.84 -25.29
CA ALA A 613 -1.58 -44.07 -24.05
C ALA A 613 -1.02 -42.64 -24.23
N PHE A 614 -0.56 -42.30 -25.44
CA PHE A 614 0.10 -41.06 -25.80
C PHE A 614 -0.64 -40.32 -26.90
N VAL A 615 -0.50 -38.99 -26.91
CA VAL A 615 -1.08 -38.10 -27.91
C VAL A 615 -0.03 -37.16 -28.49
N GLU A 616 -0.13 -36.85 -29.79
CA GLU A 616 0.73 -35.85 -30.43
C GLU A 616 0.39 -34.44 -29.92
N VAL A 617 1.40 -33.75 -29.40
CA VAL A 617 1.26 -32.40 -28.84
C VAL A 617 0.78 -31.42 -29.91
N LYS A 618 1.29 -31.57 -31.14
CA LYS A 618 0.89 -30.75 -32.28
C LYS A 618 -0.60 -30.89 -32.59
N ALA A 619 -1.14 -32.11 -32.58
CA ALA A 619 -2.55 -32.33 -32.86
C ALA A 619 -3.45 -31.74 -31.76
N LEU A 620 -3.01 -31.81 -30.51
CA LEU A 620 -3.68 -31.17 -29.38
C LEU A 620 -3.67 -29.64 -29.49
N ILE A 621 -2.54 -29.05 -29.88
CA ILE A 621 -2.43 -27.61 -30.16
C ILE A 621 -3.36 -27.21 -31.31
N THR A 622 -3.34 -27.95 -32.42
CA THR A 622 -4.21 -27.67 -33.57
C THR A 622 -5.68 -27.68 -33.17
N TYR A 623 -6.11 -28.60 -32.30
CA TYR A 623 -7.50 -28.65 -31.82
C TYR A 623 -7.90 -27.38 -31.05
N PHE A 624 -7.06 -26.91 -30.11
CA PHE A 624 -7.39 -25.76 -29.28
C PHE A 624 -7.09 -24.40 -29.92
N ALA A 625 -6.03 -24.33 -30.73
CA ALA A 625 -5.51 -23.07 -31.24
C ALA A 625 -5.68 -22.87 -32.76
N GLY A 626 -5.96 -23.93 -33.51
CA GLY A 626 -6.05 -23.90 -34.98
C GLY A 626 -4.71 -24.13 -35.70
N GLU A 627 -4.75 -24.28 -37.02
CA GLU A 627 -3.60 -24.67 -37.85
C GLU A 627 -2.54 -23.56 -38.03
N GLU A 628 -2.93 -22.28 -37.95
CA GLU A 628 -2.05 -21.12 -38.13
C GLU A 628 -1.12 -20.85 -36.92
N SER A 629 -1.34 -21.51 -35.79
CA SER A 629 -0.59 -21.33 -34.54
C SER A 629 0.82 -21.96 -34.53
N ASN A 630 1.23 -22.56 -35.65
CA ASN A 630 2.44 -23.37 -35.83
C ASN A 630 3.72 -22.56 -36.15
N ALA A 631 3.68 -21.23 -36.05
CA ALA A 631 4.82 -20.35 -36.37
C ALA A 631 5.79 -20.20 -35.20
#